data_AF-A0A2D6P771-F1
#
_entry.id   AF-A0A2D6P771-F1
#
_cell.length_a   1.000
_cell.length_b   1.000
_cell.length_c   1.000
_cell.angle_alpha   90.00
_cell.angle_beta   90.00
_cell.angle_gamma   90.00
#
_symmetry.space_group_name_H-M   'P 1'
#
loop_
_entity.id
_entity.type
_entity.pdbx_description
1 polymer ?
#
loop_
_entity_poly.entity_id
_entity_poly.type
_entity_poly.pdbx_seq_one_letter_code
_entity_poly.pdbx_strand_id
1 'polypeptide(L)' 'MIGPIGITLRQAEDHFDFIMDLTESQHVCWKIVRPDGKSAMMVPVNEIPPVADEIQQQAEEFRKKFLEENAT' A
#
# COMPACT_ATOMS: atom_id res chain seq x y z
N MET A 1 -1.37 2.42 15.28
CA MET A 1 -1.77 2.62 13.89
C MET A 1 -3.29 2.69 13.88
N ILE A 2 -3.87 3.88 13.66
CA ILE A 2 -5.32 3.98 13.40
C ILE A 2 -5.53 3.32 12.04
N GLY A 3 -6.46 2.36 11.96
CA GLY A 3 -6.77 1.67 10.70
C GLY A 3 -7.21 2.64 9.60
N PRO A 4 -7.35 2.16 8.35
CA PRO A 4 -7.72 3.04 7.24
C PRO A 4 -9.06 3.75 7.48
N ILE A 5 -9.12 5.02 7.12
CA ILE A 5 -10.34 5.82 7.24
C ILE A 5 -11.32 5.37 6.14
N GLY A 6 -12.52 4.97 6.55
CA GLY A 6 -13.55 4.50 5.63
C GLY A 6 -14.29 5.68 4.98
N ILE A 7 -14.33 5.69 3.65
CA ILE A 7 -15.09 6.67 2.86
C ILE A 7 -15.88 5.96 1.75
N THR A 8 -16.96 6.58 1.30
CA THR A 8 -17.72 6.11 0.13
C THR A 8 -17.01 6.50 -1.16
N LEU A 9 -17.29 5.78 -2.26
CA LEU A 9 -16.80 6.18 -3.60
C LEU A 9 -17.16 7.63 -3.94
N ARG A 10 -18.39 8.05 -3.64
CA ARG A 10 -18.85 9.42 -3.88
C ARG A 10 -18.02 10.46 -3.13
N GLN A 11 -17.70 10.22 -1.85
CA GLN A 11 -16.83 11.11 -1.08
C GLN A 11 -15.41 11.15 -1.65
N ALA A 12 -14.91 10.03 -2.16
CA ALA A 12 -13.59 9.97 -2.80
C ALA A 12 -13.57 10.76 -4.11
N GLU A 13 -14.64 10.72 -4.90
CA GLU A 13 -14.78 11.47 -6.15
C GLU A 13 -14.97 12.98 -5.89
N ASP A 14 -15.87 13.34 -4.96
CA ASP A 14 -16.21 14.74 -4.66
C ASP A 14 -15.04 15.52 -4.00
N HIS A 15 -14.09 14.81 -3.37
CA HIS A 15 -13.00 15.40 -2.58
C HIS A 15 -11.61 14.83 -2.89
N PHE A 16 -11.42 14.31 -4.11
CA PHE A 16 -10.22 13.54 -4.48
C PHE A 16 -8.90 14.26 -4.15
N ASP A 17 -8.76 15.52 -4.54
CA ASP A 17 -7.51 16.27 -4.37
C ASP A 17 -7.13 16.43 -2.89
N PHE A 18 -8.10 16.79 -2.03
CA PHE A 18 -7.88 16.89 -0.59
C PHE A 18 -7.45 15.55 0.03
N ILE A 19 -8.10 14.47 -0.39
CA ILE A 19 -7.81 13.12 0.11
C ILE A 19 -6.42 12.68 -0.36
N MET A 20 -6.05 12.98 -1.61
CA MET A 20 -4.71 12.72 -2.16
C MET A 20 -3.64 13.51 -1.42
N ASP A 21 -3.86 14.81 -1.16
CA ASP A 21 -2.93 15.66 -0.41
C ASP A 21 -2.67 15.11 0.99
N LEU A 22 -3.70 14.62 1.68
CA LEU A 22 -3.55 13.98 2.99
C LEU A 22 -2.88 12.61 2.92
N THR A 23 -3.14 11.83 1.87
CA THR A 23 -2.45 10.56 1.65
C THR A 23 -0.95 10.78 1.48
N GLU A 24 -0.56 11.75 0.66
CA GLU A 24 0.85 12.04 0.43
C GLU A 24 1.52 12.71 1.64
N SER A 25 0.98 13.84 2.09
CA SER A 25 1.67 14.66 3.10
C SER A 25 1.58 14.10 4.52
N GLN A 26 0.49 13.39 4.86
CA GLN A 26 0.23 12.90 6.21
C GLN A 26 0.20 11.37 6.29
N HIS A 27 0.49 10.67 5.19
CA HIS A 27 0.49 9.20 5.12
C HIS A 27 -0.86 8.58 5.54
N VAL A 28 -1.97 9.27 5.25
CA VAL A 28 -3.31 8.78 5.59
C VAL A 28 -3.72 7.70 4.58
N CYS A 29 -4.06 6.52 5.11
CA CYS A 29 -4.61 5.41 4.33
C CYS A 29 -6.14 5.46 4.33
N TRP A 30 -6.75 5.26 3.16
CA TRP A 30 -8.20 5.31 2.99
C TRP A 30 -8.75 4.00 2.47
N LYS A 31 -9.88 3.56 3.04
CA LYS A 31 -10.70 2.47 2.50
C LYS A 31 -11.89 3.07 1.77
N ILE A 32 -11.88 2.98 0.45
CA ILE A 32 -12.95 3.48 -0.41
C ILE A 32 -13.94 2.34 -0.63
N VAL A 33 -15.19 2.53 -0.22
CA VAL A 33 -16.27 1.52 -0.34
C VAL A 33 -17.26 1.95 -1.41
N ARG A 34 -17.51 1.05 -2.36
CA ARG A 34 -18.50 1.21 -3.41
C ARG A 34 -19.90 0.79 -2.93
N PRO A 35 -20.98 1.28 -3.55
CA PRO A 35 -22.35 0.85 -3.25
C PRO A 35 -22.60 -0.66 -3.43
N ASP A 36 -21.83 -1.33 -4.31
CA ASP A 36 -21.89 -2.78 -4.52
C ASP A 36 -21.13 -3.59 -3.44
N GLY A 37 -20.69 -2.94 -2.36
CA GLY A 37 -20.00 -3.57 -1.23
C GLY A 37 -18.52 -3.87 -1.46
N LYS A 38 -18.00 -3.66 -2.68
CA LYS A 38 -16.56 -3.80 -2.98
C LYS A 38 -15.78 -2.63 -2.39
N SER A 39 -14.51 -2.84 -2.10
CA SER A 39 -13.64 -1.77 -1.58
C SER A 39 -12.24 -1.80 -2.17
N ALA A 40 -11.64 -0.61 -2.25
CA ALA A 40 -10.24 -0.40 -2.61
C ALA A 40 -9.51 0.37 -1.50
N MET A 41 -8.18 0.28 -1.50
CA MET A 41 -7.31 1.02 -0.60
C MET A 41 -6.55 2.09 -1.37
N MET A 42 -6.52 3.30 -0.83
CA MET A 42 -5.59 4.35 -1.25
C MET A 42 -4.54 4.50 -0.15
N VAL A 43 -3.27 4.37 -0.54
CA VAL A 43 -2.10 4.41 0.35
C VAL A 43 -1.04 5.30 -0.30
N PRO A 44 -0.20 5.99 0.49
CA PRO A 44 0.94 6.71 -0.06
C PRO A 44 1.85 5.75 -0.83
N VAL A 45 2.40 6.22 -1.94
CA VAL A 45 3.40 5.45 -2.69
C VAL A 45 4.76 5.73 -2.07
N ASN A 46 5.36 4.73 -1.42
CA ASN A 46 6.77 4.80 -1.09
C ASN A 46 7.57 4.45 -2.35
N GLU A 47 8.05 5.47 -3.07
CA GLU A 47 8.95 5.29 -4.22
C GLU A 47 10.34 4.81 -3.80
N ILE A 48 10.74 5.11 -2.56
CA ILE A 48 11.98 4.63 -1.97
C ILE A 48 11.64 3.39 -1.13
N PRO A 49 12.20 2.22 -1.46
CA PRO A 49 12.06 1.04 -0.62
C PRO A 49 12.52 1.38 0.80
N PRO A 50 11.79 0.98 1.86
CA PRO A 50 12.16 1.29 3.23
C PRO A 50 13.45 0.59 3.69
N VAL A 51 14.07 -0.19 2.81
CA VAL A 51 15.23 -1.01 3.07
C VAL A 51 16.26 -0.76 1.97
N ALA A 52 17.53 -0.58 2.36
CA ALA A 52 18.62 -0.40 1.41
C ALA A 52 18.69 -1.54 0.38
N ASP A 53 19.09 -1.22 -0.85
CA ASP A 53 19.16 -2.17 -1.97
C ASP A 53 19.99 -3.41 -1.67
N GLU A 54 21.04 -3.26 -0.86
CA GLU A 54 21.91 -4.36 -0.44
C GLU A 54 21.15 -5.41 0.39
N ILE A 55 20.26 -4.96 1.28
CA ILE A 55 19.42 -5.86 2.09
C ILE A 55 18.31 -6.47 1.24
N GLN A 56 17.77 -5.73 0.27
CA GLN A 56 16.81 -6.28 -0.70
C GLN A 56 17.45 -7.41 -1.53
N GLN A 57 18.70 -7.24 -1.98
CA GLN A 57 19.47 -8.28 -2.66
C GLN A 57 19.70 -9.50 -1.76
N GLN A 58 20.09 -9.30 -0.50
CA GLN A 58 20.25 -10.40 0.46
C GLN A 58 18.96 -11.20 0.65
N ALA A 59 17.80 -10.53 0.72
CA ALA A 59 16.50 -11.18 0.84
C ALA A 59 16.13 -11.98 -0.41
N GLU A 60 16.41 -11.44 -1.61
CA GLU A 60 16.20 -12.13 -2.88
C GLU A 60 17.11 -13.36 -3.04
N GLU A 61 18.38 -13.25 -2.64
CA GLU A 61 19.32 -14.39 -2.63
C GLU A 61 18.88 -15.49 -1.66
N PHE A 62 18.43 -15.11 -0.46
CA PHE A 62 17.86 -16.05 0.50
C PHE A 62 16.64 -16.78 -0.09
N ARG A 63 15.70 -16.04 -0.71
CA ARG A 63 14.52 -16.63 -1.35
C ARG A 63 14.91 -17.65 -2.42
N LYS A 64 15.90 -17.34 -3.25
CA LYS A 64 16.39 -18.26 -4.30
C LYS A 64 16.93 -19.56 -3.70
N LYS A 65 17.85 -19.46 -2.73
CA LYS A 65 18.42 -20.64 -2.05
C LYS A 65 17.33 -21.50 -1.40
N PHE A 66 16.38 -20.86 -0.72
CA PHE A 66 15.28 -21.55 -0.07
C PHE A 66 14.38 -22.31 -1.07
N LEU A 67 14.06 -21.71 -2.22
CA LEU A 67 13.26 -22.39 -3.25
C LEU A 67 14.02 -23.55 -3.91
N GLU A 68 15.33 -23.39 -4.13
CA GLU A 68 16.19 -24.45 -4.67
C GLU A 68 16.32 -25.64 -3.71
N GLU A 69 16.49 -25.37 -2.41
CA GLU A 69 16.60 -26.40 -1.37
C GLU A 69 15.29 -27.18 -1.14
N ASN A 70 14.13 -26.56 -1.37
CA ASN A 70 12.81 -27.18 -1.17
C ASN A 70 12.14 -27.69 -2.46
N ALA A 71 12.83 -27.63 -3.60
CA ALA A 71 12.35 -28.17 -4.88
C ALA A 71 12.70 -29.66 -5.10
N THR A 72 13.21 -30.35 -4.07
CA THR A 72 13.56 -31.78 -4.08
C THR A 72 12.73 -32.54 -3.05
#